data_AF-A0AAV9NQ45-F1
#
_entry.id   AF-A0AAV9NQ45-F1
#
_cell.length_a   1.000
_cell.length_b   1.000
_cell.length_c   1.000
_cell.angle_alpha   90.00
_cell.angle_beta   90.00
_cell.angle_gamma   90.00
#
_symmetry.space_group_name_H-M   'P 1'
#
loop_
_entity.id
_entity.type
_entity.pdbx_description
1 polymer ?
#
loop_
_entity_poly.entity_id
_entity_poly.type
_entity_poly.pdbx_seq_one_letter_code
_entity_poly.pdbx_strand_id
1 'polypeptide(L)'
;MFERGRPPPFIHTLHLGNKIRTPLLNCIRVLSGLKDSLLRDISVIHNDASNEIITLLAGYKDYDEDDLLAALQAYVLYTILLLFSDGNCDRPHRIEQGIIFGLQDISLQLAASGVVLNAELNSEIPDWSEWVVVAAKRRSILAAHQVLWIWSLLRGYPPFGCRELGFMPSPAPKVLWDSQGDDWQCLYQNWASRWPGGPHRLEELQILGPEVDIDPRTQTWLEEADEFGLLLMSEVNSIH
;
A
#
# COMPACT_ATOMS: atom_id res chain seq x y z
N MET A 1 -1.39 -10.81 15.32
CA MET A 1 -2.32 -10.42 14.24
C MET A 1 -2.46 -11.49 13.15
N PHE A 2 -1.37 -12.11 12.65
CA PHE A 2 -1.42 -13.01 11.49
C PHE A 2 -1.27 -14.52 11.74
N GLU A 3 -1.77 -15.04 12.87
CA GLU A 3 -1.60 -16.47 13.24
C GLU A 3 -2.13 -17.51 12.23
N ARG A 4 -2.94 -17.10 11.25
CA ARG A 4 -3.47 -17.95 10.18
C ARG A 4 -3.42 -17.31 8.79
N GLY A 5 -2.80 -16.14 8.65
CA GLY A 5 -2.82 -15.35 7.42
C GLY A 5 -1.44 -14.79 7.09
N ARG A 6 -1.23 -14.40 5.83
CA ARG A 6 -0.08 -13.55 5.46
C ARG A 6 -0.37 -12.11 5.89
N PRO A 7 0.65 -11.27 6.11
CA PRO A 7 0.41 -9.85 6.28
C PRO A 7 -0.30 -9.25 5.05
N PRO A 8 -0.98 -8.09 5.20
CA PRO A 8 -1.53 -7.36 4.07
C PRO A 8 -0.47 -7.18 2.98
N PRO A 9 -0.86 -7.18 1.70
CA PRO A 9 0.09 -7.22 0.58
C PRO A 9 0.92 -5.93 0.40
N PHE A 10 0.75 -4.95 1.28
CA PHE A 10 1.57 -3.73 1.37
C PHE A 10 2.53 -3.73 2.57
N ILE A 11 2.52 -4.78 3.39
CA ILE A 11 3.42 -4.97 4.54
C ILE A 11 4.27 -6.20 4.28
N HIS A 12 5.57 -6.00 3.99
CA HIS A 12 6.49 -7.12 3.79
C HIS A 12 6.80 -7.83 5.11
N THR A 13 7.06 -9.14 5.04
CA THR A 13 7.39 -9.96 6.24
C THR A 13 8.63 -9.47 6.98
N LEU A 14 9.57 -8.82 6.27
CA LEU A 14 10.75 -8.17 6.85
C LEU A 14 10.38 -7.13 7.93
N HIS A 15 9.33 -6.34 7.71
CA HIS A 15 8.89 -5.31 8.67
C HIS A 15 8.22 -5.89 9.91
N LEU A 16 7.90 -7.19 9.88
CA LEU A 16 7.31 -7.95 10.98
C LEU A 16 8.31 -8.87 11.68
N GLY A 17 9.59 -8.80 11.29
CA GLY A 17 10.67 -9.57 11.89
C GLY A 17 11.11 -9.02 13.26
N ASN A 18 12.39 -9.17 13.57
CA ASN A 18 12.92 -8.95 14.92
C ASN A 18 12.82 -7.51 15.45
N LYS A 19 12.67 -6.50 14.58
CA LYS A 19 12.59 -5.09 14.98
C LYS A 19 11.44 -4.38 14.28
N ILE A 20 10.22 -4.64 14.74
CA ILE A 20 9.02 -3.94 14.28
C ILE A 20 9.10 -2.48 14.73
N ARG A 21 8.93 -1.55 13.78
CA ARG A 21 8.89 -0.11 14.06
C ARG A 21 7.67 0.26 14.92
N THR A 22 7.82 1.28 15.76
CA THR A 22 6.81 1.64 16.78
C THR A 22 5.40 1.88 16.22
N PRO A 23 5.20 2.62 15.12
CA PRO A 23 3.85 2.83 14.56
C PRO A 23 3.14 1.53 14.23
N LEU A 24 3.84 0.60 13.57
CA LEU A 24 3.29 -0.68 13.17
C LEU A 24 3.11 -1.63 14.37
N LEU A 25 4.02 -1.58 15.35
CA LEU A 25 3.89 -2.33 16.60
C LEU A 25 2.64 -1.93 17.38
N ASN A 26 2.37 -0.63 17.50
CA ASN A 26 1.15 -0.13 18.14
C ASN A 26 -0.10 -0.56 17.37
N CYS A 27 -0.06 -0.48 16.04
CA CYS A 27 -1.14 -0.98 15.18
C CYS A 27 -1.45 -2.45 15.43
N ILE A 28 -0.44 -3.30 15.48
CA ILE A 28 -0.60 -4.73 15.78
C ILE A 28 -1.25 -4.94 17.15
N ARG A 29 -0.87 -4.13 18.17
CA ARG A 29 -1.46 -4.20 19.51
C ARG A 29 -2.93 -3.82 19.50
N VAL A 30 -3.29 -2.68 18.90
CA VAL A 30 -4.70 -2.24 18.82
C VAL A 30 -5.55 -3.26 18.06
N LEU A 31 -5.10 -3.70 16.90
CA LEU A 31 -5.84 -4.64 16.06
C LEU A 31 -5.89 -6.06 16.62
N SER A 32 -4.94 -6.44 17.49
CA SER A 32 -5.03 -7.72 18.20
C SER A 32 -6.28 -7.82 19.07
N GLY A 33 -6.78 -6.68 19.57
CA GLY A 33 -8.04 -6.62 20.33
C GLY A 33 -9.27 -7.05 19.53
N LEU A 34 -9.22 -7.04 18.19
CA LEU A 34 -10.33 -7.53 17.35
C LEU A 34 -10.50 -9.05 17.46
N LYS A 35 -9.41 -9.79 17.69
CA LYS A 35 -9.50 -11.25 17.94
C LYS A 35 -10.20 -11.54 19.26
N ASP A 36 -10.02 -10.65 20.22
CA ASP A 36 -10.63 -10.73 21.54
C ASP A 36 -11.98 -10.00 21.60
N SER A 37 -12.58 -9.65 20.46
CA SER A 37 -13.83 -8.88 20.37
C SER A 37 -15.04 -9.57 21.00
N LEU A 38 -14.98 -10.88 21.26
CA LEU A 38 -15.97 -11.57 22.11
C LEU A 38 -15.94 -11.08 23.57
N LEU A 39 -14.82 -10.49 24.00
CA LEU A 39 -14.57 -9.97 25.35
C LEU A 39 -14.47 -8.43 25.39
N ARG A 40 -14.16 -7.77 24.27
CA ARG A 40 -13.98 -6.32 24.15
C ARG A 40 -15.05 -5.70 23.26
N ASP A 41 -15.62 -4.58 23.73
CA ASP A 41 -16.49 -3.75 22.90
C ASP A 41 -15.68 -3.16 21.72
N ILE A 42 -16.19 -3.33 20.50
CA ILE A 42 -15.64 -2.79 19.25
C ILE A 42 -15.45 -1.27 19.33
N SER A 43 -16.31 -0.58 20.09
CA SER A 43 -16.22 0.87 20.31
C SER A 43 -14.87 1.29 20.94
N VAL A 44 -14.32 0.47 21.85
CA VAL A 44 -13.02 0.71 22.49
C VAL A 44 -11.90 0.61 21.47
N ILE A 45 -11.96 -0.37 20.58
CA ILE A 45 -10.95 -0.58 19.53
C ILE A 45 -10.99 0.59 18.54
N HIS A 46 -12.18 1.07 18.18
CA HIS A 46 -12.34 2.26 17.32
C HIS A 46 -11.79 3.53 17.99
N ASN A 47 -11.96 3.67 19.30
CA ASN A 47 -11.40 4.80 20.05
C ASN A 47 -9.87 4.72 20.11
N ASP A 48 -9.31 3.54 20.42
CA ASP A 48 -7.87 3.30 20.43
C ASP A 48 -7.26 3.60 19.05
N ALA A 49 -7.87 3.12 17.96
CA ALA A 49 -7.44 3.42 16.60
C ALA A 49 -7.54 4.91 16.24
N SER A 50 -8.58 5.59 16.70
CA SER A 50 -8.73 7.04 16.47
C SER A 50 -7.64 7.84 17.21
N ASN A 51 -7.29 7.44 18.44
CA ASN A 51 -6.21 8.07 19.21
C ASN A 51 -4.85 7.84 18.56
N GLU A 52 -4.59 6.63 18.06
CA GLU A 52 -3.35 6.32 17.35
C GLU A 52 -3.23 7.13 16.04
N ILE A 53 -4.32 7.30 15.27
CA ILE A 53 -4.32 8.22 14.11
C ILE A 53 -3.91 9.63 14.51
N ILE A 54 -4.45 10.17 15.61
CA ILE A 54 -4.10 11.52 16.09
C ILE A 54 -2.62 11.60 16.44
N THR A 55 -2.09 10.59 17.13
CA THR A 55 -0.67 10.49 17.47
C THR A 55 0.21 10.47 16.22
N LEU A 56 -0.15 9.67 15.20
CA LEU A 56 0.59 9.59 13.94
C LEU A 56 0.59 10.93 13.22
N LEU A 57 -0.56 11.60 13.10
CA LEU A 57 -0.66 12.91 12.44
C LEU A 57 0.12 14.01 13.16
N ALA A 58 0.26 13.91 14.48
CA ALA A 58 1.04 14.87 15.26
C ALA A 58 2.55 14.71 15.04
N GLY A 59 3.04 13.48 14.79
CA GLY A 59 4.47 13.16 14.79
C GLY A 59 5.10 12.81 13.44
N TYR A 60 4.31 12.50 12.40
CA TYR A 60 4.86 11.90 11.16
C TYR A 60 5.93 12.73 10.45
N LYS A 61 5.94 14.06 10.63
CA LYS A 61 6.93 14.96 10.03
C LYS A 61 8.34 14.79 10.60
N ASP A 62 8.44 14.25 11.81
CA ASP A 62 9.71 14.02 12.51
C ASP A 62 10.20 12.57 12.36
N TYR A 63 9.46 11.72 11.64
CA TYR A 63 9.83 10.32 11.45
C TYR A 63 10.97 10.15 10.45
N ASP A 64 11.83 9.17 10.71
CA ASP A 64 12.73 8.65 9.68
C ASP A 64 11.93 7.91 8.59
N GLU A 65 12.57 7.54 7.49
CA GLU A 65 11.87 6.93 6.36
C GLU A 65 11.20 5.59 6.72
N ASP A 66 11.86 4.77 7.55
CA ASP A 66 11.33 3.47 7.96
C ASP A 66 10.14 3.61 8.91
N ASP A 67 10.23 4.55 9.85
CA ASP A 67 9.15 4.86 10.78
C ASP A 67 7.98 5.53 10.05
N LEU A 68 8.24 6.33 9.02
CA LEU A 68 7.22 6.92 8.15
C LEU A 68 6.51 5.85 7.30
N LEU A 69 7.24 4.88 6.76
CA LEU A 69 6.67 3.73 6.05
C LEU A 69 5.79 2.90 6.99
N ALA A 70 6.29 2.59 8.19
CA ALA A 70 5.52 1.89 9.22
C ALA A 70 4.28 2.67 9.65
N ALA A 71 4.38 4.00 9.74
CA ALA A 71 3.27 4.89 10.04
C ALA A 71 2.20 4.85 8.96
N LEU A 72 2.58 4.92 7.68
CA LEU A 72 1.62 4.79 6.58
C LEU A 72 0.93 3.43 6.59
N GLN A 73 1.69 2.34 6.77
CA GLN A 73 1.14 0.98 6.87
C GLN A 73 0.12 0.84 8.01
N ALA A 74 0.44 1.38 9.19
CA ALA A 74 -0.48 1.43 10.32
C ALA A 74 -1.71 2.29 10.03
N TYR A 75 -1.51 3.46 9.42
CA TYR A 75 -2.58 4.41 9.10
C TYR A 75 -3.59 3.81 8.11
N VAL A 76 -3.12 3.12 7.06
CA VAL A 76 -3.98 2.41 6.11
C VAL A 76 -4.86 1.40 6.85
N LEU A 77 -4.29 0.60 7.75
CA LEU A 77 -5.03 -0.40 8.52
C LEU A 77 -6.07 0.24 9.46
N TYR A 78 -5.71 1.30 10.17
CA TYR A 78 -6.66 2.03 11.00
C TYR A 78 -7.76 2.68 10.17
N THR A 79 -7.45 3.19 8.99
CA THR A 79 -8.45 3.79 8.10
C THR A 79 -9.44 2.74 7.63
N ILE A 80 -8.97 1.55 7.23
CA ILE A 80 -9.83 0.43 6.86
C ILE A 80 -10.75 0.05 8.02
N LEU A 81 -10.20 -0.09 9.23
CA LEU A 81 -10.98 -0.38 10.44
C LEU A 81 -12.07 0.67 10.67
N LEU A 82 -11.70 1.95 10.65
CA LEU A 82 -12.60 3.04 11.04
C LEU A 82 -13.66 3.38 9.99
N LEU A 83 -13.38 3.16 8.70
CA LEU A 83 -14.28 3.53 7.61
C LEU A 83 -15.12 2.35 7.09
N PHE A 84 -14.65 1.11 7.22
CA PHE A 84 -15.26 -0.04 6.52
C PHE A 84 -15.66 -1.22 7.42
N SER A 85 -15.50 -1.13 8.75
CA SER A 85 -15.90 -2.25 9.64
C SER A 85 -17.40 -2.25 9.95
N ASP A 86 -17.99 -3.46 9.96
CA ASP A 86 -19.38 -3.69 10.35
C ASP A 86 -19.61 -3.33 11.82
N GLY A 87 -20.17 -2.15 12.03
CA GLY A 87 -20.43 -1.59 13.35
C GLY A 87 -20.59 -0.08 13.33
N ASN A 88 -20.84 0.50 12.14
CA ASN A 88 -20.94 1.94 11.86
C ASN A 88 -21.39 2.75 13.09
N CYS A 89 -20.40 3.27 13.82
CA CYS A 89 -20.59 4.56 14.44
C CYS A 89 -20.75 5.50 13.26
N ASP A 90 -21.96 6.02 13.02
CA ASP A 90 -22.22 7.08 12.05
C ASP A 90 -21.22 8.21 12.30
N ARG A 91 -20.08 8.14 11.60
CA ARG A 91 -18.98 9.05 11.81
C ARG A 91 -19.31 10.28 10.98
N PRO A 92 -19.30 11.48 11.58
CA PRO A 92 -19.57 12.68 10.82
C PRO A 92 -18.63 12.76 9.62
N HIS A 93 -19.19 13.07 8.45
CA HIS A 93 -18.45 13.10 7.19
C HIS A 93 -17.15 13.94 7.26
N ARG A 94 -17.15 15.04 8.02
CA ARG A 94 -15.96 15.87 8.29
C ARG A 94 -14.80 15.08 8.92
N ILE A 95 -15.09 14.14 9.80
CA ILE A 95 -14.06 13.32 10.45
C ILE A 95 -13.50 12.31 9.45
N GLU A 96 -14.34 11.71 8.61
CA GLU A 96 -13.87 10.83 7.52
C GLU A 96 -12.93 11.57 6.56
N GLN A 97 -13.32 12.79 6.14
CA GLN A 97 -12.46 13.65 5.32
C GLN A 97 -11.11 13.92 6.01
N GLY A 98 -11.10 14.18 7.32
CA GLY A 98 -9.87 14.38 8.08
C GLY A 98 -8.96 13.16 8.09
N ILE A 99 -9.52 11.95 8.19
CA ILE A 99 -8.76 10.69 8.11
C ILE A 99 -8.17 10.53 6.70
N ILE A 100 -8.97 10.77 5.66
CA ILE A 100 -8.53 10.65 4.28
C ILE A 100 -7.42 11.66 3.93
N PHE A 101 -7.55 12.93 4.35
CA PHE A 101 -6.51 13.94 4.14
C PHE A 101 -5.22 13.61 4.89
N GLY A 102 -5.33 13.12 6.12
CA GLY A 102 -4.18 12.65 6.88
C GLY A 102 -3.44 11.49 6.19
N LEU A 103 -4.21 10.56 5.60
CA LEU A 103 -3.65 9.45 4.82
C LEU A 103 -2.91 9.96 3.57
N GLN A 104 -3.46 10.95 2.86
CA GLN A 104 -2.81 11.59 1.71
C GLN A 104 -1.54 12.35 2.10
N ASP A 105 -1.55 13.10 3.21
CA ASP A 105 -0.41 13.87 3.70
C ASP A 105 0.79 12.97 4.02
N ILE A 106 0.56 11.86 4.73
CA ILE A 106 1.62 10.89 5.05
C ILE A 106 2.11 10.20 3.77
N SER A 107 1.20 9.85 2.85
CA SER A 107 1.55 9.22 1.57
C SER A 107 2.43 10.14 0.72
N LEU A 108 2.12 11.44 0.65
CA LEU A 108 2.90 12.43 -0.07
C LEU A 108 4.29 12.63 0.56
N GLN A 109 4.34 12.75 1.89
CA GLN A 109 5.61 12.88 2.61
C GLN A 109 6.51 11.67 2.36
N LEU A 110 5.94 10.46 2.38
CA LEU A 110 6.66 9.23 2.11
C LEU A 110 7.10 9.18 0.63
N ALA A 111 6.23 9.52 -0.31
CA ALA A 111 6.57 9.56 -1.73
C ALA A 111 7.72 10.55 -2.02
N ALA A 112 7.77 11.67 -1.30
CA ALA A 112 8.80 12.69 -1.44
C ALA A 112 10.22 12.21 -1.08
N SER A 113 10.36 11.16 -0.25
CA SER A 113 11.68 10.55 -0.01
C SER A 113 12.11 9.56 -1.09
N GLY A 114 11.33 9.40 -2.16
CA GLY A 114 11.70 8.65 -3.37
C GLY A 114 11.00 7.31 -3.49
N VAL A 115 10.47 7.01 -4.67
CA VAL A 115 9.71 5.75 -4.93
C VAL A 115 10.28 4.96 -6.11
N VAL A 116 11.47 5.33 -6.60
CA VAL A 116 12.14 4.68 -7.72
C VAL A 116 13.61 4.48 -7.36
N LEU A 117 14.14 3.28 -7.58
CA LEU A 117 15.57 3.02 -7.36
C LEU A 117 16.40 3.43 -8.56
N ASN A 118 17.59 3.96 -8.31
CA ASN A 118 18.55 4.28 -9.37
C ASN A 118 18.96 3.02 -10.15
N ALA A 119 19.12 1.89 -9.47
CA ALA A 119 19.40 0.62 -10.13
C ALA A 119 18.29 0.22 -11.12
N GLU A 120 17.02 0.40 -10.75
CA GLU A 120 15.89 0.14 -11.67
C GLU A 120 15.90 1.09 -12.88
N LEU A 121 16.26 2.36 -12.69
CA LEU A 121 16.38 3.34 -13.78
C LEU A 121 17.53 3.00 -14.74
N ASN A 122 18.63 2.49 -14.21
CA ASN A 122 19.82 2.13 -14.97
C ASN A 122 19.79 0.69 -15.53
N SER A 123 18.68 -0.03 -15.34
CA SER A 123 18.55 -1.46 -15.69
C SER A 123 19.61 -2.35 -15.02
N GLU A 124 20.01 -1.98 -13.80
CA GLU A 124 20.89 -2.73 -12.91
C GLU A 124 20.08 -3.57 -11.92
N ILE A 125 20.74 -4.53 -11.27
CA ILE A 125 20.14 -5.35 -10.23
C ILE A 125 20.29 -4.60 -8.89
N PRO A 126 19.20 -4.18 -8.23
CA PRO A 126 19.29 -3.51 -6.94
C PRO A 126 19.71 -4.47 -5.83
N ASP A 127 20.18 -3.91 -4.72
CA ASP A 127 20.29 -4.68 -3.49
C ASP A 127 18.89 -5.09 -3.01
N TRP A 128 18.73 -6.35 -2.59
CA TRP A 128 17.43 -6.88 -2.15
C TRP A 128 16.84 -6.07 -0.99
N SER A 129 17.67 -5.68 -0.03
CA SER A 129 17.21 -4.99 1.17
C SER A 129 16.71 -3.58 0.87
N GLU A 130 17.33 -2.90 -0.11
CA GLU A 130 16.87 -1.60 -0.61
C GLU A 130 15.59 -1.76 -1.46
N TRP A 131 15.58 -2.75 -2.35
CA TRP A 131 14.44 -3.05 -3.22
C TRP A 131 13.17 -3.35 -2.44
N VAL A 132 13.26 -4.20 -1.41
CA VAL A 132 12.07 -4.61 -0.65
C VAL A 132 11.45 -3.46 0.13
N VAL A 133 12.27 -2.53 0.64
CA VAL A 133 11.79 -1.32 1.33
C VAL A 133 11.06 -0.40 0.35
N VAL A 134 11.65 -0.12 -0.81
CA VAL A 134 11.01 0.73 -1.83
C VAL A 134 9.78 0.04 -2.43
N ALA A 135 9.79 -1.28 -2.63
CA ALA A 135 8.61 -2.03 -3.08
C ALA A 135 7.48 -1.97 -2.04
N ALA A 136 7.79 -2.09 -0.74
CA ALA A 136 6.82 -1.95 0.33
C ALA A 136 6.25 -0.54 0.41
N LYS A 137 7.08 0.47 0.16
CA LYS A 137 6.68 1.88 0.06
C LYS A 137 5.68 2.13 -1.07
N ARG A 138 5.99 1.65 -2.28
CA ARG A 138 5.07 1.71 -3.44
C ARG A 138 3.72 1.06 -3.12
N ARG A 139 3.75 -0.18 -2.61
CA ARG A 139 2.53 -0.92 -2.24
C ARG A 139 1.74 -0.22 -1.14
N SER A 140 2.39 0.44 -0.18
CA SER A 140 1.72 1.19 0.89
C SER A 140 1.05 2.48 0.38
N ILE A 141 1.71 3.23 -0.50
CA ILE A 141 1.15 4.42 -1.16
C ILE A 141 -0.04 4.05 -2.05
N LEU A 142 0.09 2.93 -2.77
CA LEU A 142 -0.99 2.39 -3.60
C LEU A 142 -2.18 1.92 -2.76
N ALA A 143 -1.94 1.25 -1.64
CA ALA A 143 -3.00 0.85 -0.71
C ALA A 143 -3.73 2.07 -0.12
N ALA A 144 -3.00 3.14 0.20
CA ALA A 144 -3.57 4.39 0.65
C ALA A 144 -4.49 5.03 -0.42
N HIS A 145 -4.06 5.01 -1.68
CA HIS A 145 -4.89 5.47 -2.80
C HIS A 145 -6.13 4.61 -3.01
N GLN A 146 -6.01 3.29 -2.93
CA GLN A 146 -7.17 2.39 -3.03
C GLN A 146 -8.22 2.69 -1.96
N VAL A 147 -7.81 2.95 -0.72
CA VAL A 147 -8.72 3.36 0.36
C VAL A 147 -9.44 4.67 0.03
N LEU A 148 -8.73 5.66 -0.49
CA LEU A 148 -9.33 6.92 -0.96
C LEU A 148 -10.31 6.69 -2.12
N TRP A 149 -9.96 5.86 -3.09
CA TRP A 149 -10.83 5.53 -4.22
C TRP A 149 -12.12 4.85 -3.76
N ILE A 150 -12.04 3.82 -2.91
CA ILE A 150 -13.20 3.14 -2.33
C ILE A 150 -14.08 4.13 -1.56
N TRP A 151 -13.49 4.96 -0.70
CA TRP A 151 -14.23 5.98 0.06
C TRP A 151 -14.93 6.99 -0.86
N SER A 152 -14.26 7.40 -1.94
CA SER A 152 -14.81 8.33 -2.93
C SER A 152 -16.01 7.74 -3.65
N LEU A 153 -15.92 6.47 -4.09
CA LEU A 153 -17.03 5.75 -4.70
C LEU A 153 -18.24 5.64 -3.76
N LEU A 154 -18.02 5.25 -2.50
CA LEU A 154 -19.08 5.12 -1.50
C LEU A 154 -19.76 6.46 -1.15
N ARG A 155 -19.09 7.59 -1.40
CA ARG A 155 -19.60 8.94 -1.16
C ARG A 155 -20.09 9.63 -2.44
N GLY A 156 -20.00 8.98 -3.60
CA GLY A 156 -20.38 9.56 -4.89
C GLY A 156 -19.46 10.69 -5.35
N TYR A 157 -18.20 10.72 -4.88
CA TYR A 157 -17.19 11.63 -5.38
C TYR A 157 -16.57 11.10 -6.68
N PRO A 158 -16.12 11.98 -7.59
CA PRO A 158 -15.36 11.56 -8.75
C PRO A 158 -14.13 10.75 -8.33
N PRO A 159 -13.88 9.58 -8.93
CA PRO A 159 -12.68 8.80 -8.64
C PRO A 159 -11.43 9.59 -9.06
N PHE A 160 -10.41 9.61 -8.21
CA PHE A 160 -9.12 10.21 -8.51
C PHE A 160 -8.26 9.18 -9.23
N GLY A 161 -7.92 9.43 -10.49
CA GLY A 161 -7.21 8.45 -11.34
C GLY A 161 -5.71 8.29 -11.06
N CYS A 162 -5.22 8.65 -9.87
CA CYS A 162 -3.83 8.46 -9.44
C CYS A 162 -2.74 8.89 -10.45
N ARG A 163 -2.98 9.93 -11.27
CA ARG A 163 -2.07 10.33 -12.36
C ARG A 163 -0.71 10.77 -11.84
N GLU A 164 -0.70 11.35 -10.65
CA GLU A 164 0.48 11.81 -9.93
C GLU A 164 1.45 10.67 -9.60
N LEU A 165 0.96 9.42 -9.54
CA LEU A 165 1.76 8.23 -9.29
C LEU A 165 2.15 7.51 -10.58
N GLY A 166 1.79 8.02 -11.76
CA GLY A 166 1.95 7.33 -13.04
C GLY A 166 3.38 6.84 -13.31
N PHE A 167 4.38 7.60 -12.90
CA PHE A 167 5.81 7.26 -13.06
C PHE A 167 6.27 6.08 -12.19
N MET A 168 5.51 5.70 -11.18
CA MET A 168 5.89 4.67 -10.21
C MET A 168 5.80 3.28 -10.87
N PRO A 169 6.78 2.39 -10.62
CA PRO A 169 6.65 0.99 -10.99
C PRO A 169 5.39 0.36 -10.40
N SER A 170 4.66 -0.37 -11.22
CA SER A 170 3.55 -1.21 -10.80
C SER A 170 4.05 -2.29 -9.83
N PRO A 171 3.18 -2.84 -8.96
CA PRO A 171 3.57 -3.89 -8.04
C PRO A 171 4.28 -5.04 -8.76
N ALA A 172 5.45 -5.40 -8.25
CA ALA A 172 6.21 -6.53 -8.75
C ALA A 172 5.49 -7.86 -8.45
N PRO A 173 5.78 -8.92 -9.23
CA PRO A 173 5.20 -10.24 -9.04
C PRO A 173 5.38 -10.79 -7.63
N LYS A 174 4.42 -11.60 -7.18
CA LYS A 174 4.44 -12.24 -5.86
C LYS A 174 5.72 -13.02 -5.57
N VAL A 175 6.27 -13.68 -6.59
CA VAL A 175 7.50 -14.47 -6.47
C VAL A 175 8.69 -13.62 -6.05
N LEU A 176 8.82 -12.39 -6.56
CA LEU A 176 9.87 -11.44 -6.15
C LEU A 176 9.56 -10.83 -4.79
N TRP A 177 8.28 -10.56 -4.51
CA TRP A 177 7.85 -10.01 -3.23
C TRP A 177 8.11 -10.96 -2.06
N ASP A 178 7.91 -12.27 -2.25
CA ASP A 178 8.05 -13.27 -1.19
C ASP A 178 9.50 -13.82 -1.06
N SER A 179 10.37 -13.65 -2.07
CA SER A 179 11.74 -14.18 -2.07
C SER A 179 12.74 -13.28 -1.35
N GLN A 180 13.87 -13.84 -0.91
CA GLN A 180 14.92 -13.13 -0.17
C GLN A 180 16.33 -13.57 -0.58
N GLY A 181 17.33 -12.71 -0.34
CA GLY A 181 18.75 -13.04 -0.51
C GLY A 181 19.12 -13.49 -1.93
N ASP A 182 19.98 -14.50 -2.03
CA ASP A 182 20.55 -14.97 -3.30
C ASP A 182 19.48 -15.50 -4.28
N ASP A 183 18.43 -16.14 -3.76
CA ASP A 183 17.31 -16.63 -4.56
C ASP A 183 16.58 -15.46 -5.24
N TRP A 184 16.39 -14.36 -4.52
CA TRP A 184 15.77 -13.16 -5.08
C TRP A 184 16.59 -12.55 -6.21
N GLN A 185 17.93 -12.54 -6.11
CA GLN A 185 18.78 -11.91 -7.12
C GLN A 185 18.68 -12.61 -8.48
N CYS A 186 18.69 -13.95 -8.49
CA CYS A 186 18.50 -14.74 -9.71
C CYS A 186 17.10 -14.52 -10.31
N LEU A 187 16.07 -14.53 -9.47
CA LEU A 187 14.70 -14.26 -9.88
C LEU A 187 14.55 -12.86 -10.48
N TYR A 188 15.13 -11.85 -9.83
CA TYR A 188 15.07 -10.46 -10.30
C TYR A 188 15.77 -10.29 -11.64
N GLN A 189 16.95 -10.88 -11.82
CA GLN A 189 17.68 -10.82 -13.10
C GLN A 189 16.87 -11.43 -14.24
N ASN A 190 16.29 -12.61 -14.02
CA ASN A 190 15.43 -13.27 -15.00
C ASN A 190 14.18 -12.44 -15.30
N TRP A 191 13.56 -11.88 -14.27
CA TRP A 191 12.41 -10.99 -14.43
C TRP A 191 12.78 -9.74 -15.23
N ALA A 192 13.81 -9.00 -14.83
CA ALA A 192 14.25 -7.76 -15.47
C ALA A 192 14.60 -7.95 -16.96
N SER A 193 15.14 -9.11 -17.34
CA SER A 193 15.43 -9.44 -18.74
C SER A 193 14.20 -9.44 -19.67
N ARG A 194 12.99 -9.62 -19.11
CA ARG A 194 11.72 -9.59 -19.84
C ARG A 194 11.09 -8.19 -19.91
N TRP A 195 11.66 -7.21 -19.22
CA TRP A 195 11.14 -5.84 -19.10
C TRP A 195 12.06 -4.83 -19.80
N PRO A 196 12.10 -4.81 -21.15
CA PRO A 196 12.89 -3.81 -21.87
C PRO A 196 12.39 -2.40 -21.55
N GLY A 197 13.30 -1.47 -21.26
CA GLY A 197 12.97 -0.12 -20.83
C GLY A 197 12.59 0.00 -19.34
N GLY A 198 12.71 -1.09 -18.58
CA GLY A 198 12.48 -1.12 -17.14
C GLY A 198 11.08 -1.63 -16.75
N PRO A 199 10.80 -1.65 -15.43
CA PRO A 199 9.56 -2.17 -14.88
C PRO A 199 8.32 -1.51 -15.48
N HIS A 200 7.23 -2.27 -15.57
CA HIS A 200 5.91 -1.73 -15.89
C HIS A 200 5.52 -0.59 -14.93
N ARG A 201 4.93 0.48 -15.43
CA ARG A 201 4.55 1.69 -14.67
C ARG A 201 3.05 1.84 -14.53
N LEU A 202 2.61 2.54 -13.49
CA LEU A 202 1.18 2.78 -13.25
C LEU A 202 0.52 3.59 -14.37
N GLU A 203 1.24 4.50 -15.02
CA GLU A 203 0.73 5.27 -16.16
C GLU A 203 0.36 4.39 -17.35
N GLU A 204 1.01 3.23 -17.51
CA GLU A 204 0.68 2.27 -18.58
C GLU A 204 -0.74 1.69 -18.37
N LEU A 205 -1.18 1.50 -17.12
CA LEU A 205 -2.56 1.09 -16.83
C LEU A 205 -3.58 2.18 -17.15
N GLN A 206 -3.22 3.46 -16.99
CA GLN A 206 -4.14 4.59 -17.18
C GLN A 206 -4.50 4.86 -18.65
N ILE A 207 -3.81 4.20 -19.58
CA ILE A 207 -4.02 4.32 -21.03
C ILE A 207 -5.08 3.32 -21.52
N LEU A 208 -5.48 2.35 -20.68
CA LEU A 208 -6.48 1.34 -21.02
C LEU A 208 -7.83 2.02 -21.28
N GLY A 209 -8.17 2.15 -22.57
CA GLY A 209 -9.46 2.65 -23.01
C GLY A 209 -10.55 1.58 -22.94
N PRO A 210 -11.80 1.93 -23.31
CA PRO A 210 -12.92 0.98 -23.38
C PRO A 210 -12.76 -0.08 -24.48
N GLU A 211 -11.69 0.00 -25.29
CA GLU A 211 -11.38 -0.98 -26.33
C GLU A 211 -10.68 -2.21 -25.73
N VAL A 212 -10.96 -3.39 -26.28
CA VAL A 212 -10.59 -4.70 -25.71
C VAL A 212 -9.09 -5.01 -25.81
N ASP A 213 -8.34 -4.25 -26.61
CA ASP A 213 -6.92 -4.51 -26.84
C ASP A 213 -6.04 -3.86 -25.76
N ILE A 214 -5.84 -4.61 -24.67
CA ILE A 214 -4.79 -4.35 -23.67
C ILE A 214 -3.42 -4.49 -24.37
N ASP A 215 -2.52 -3.54 -24.18
CA ASP A 215 -1.21 -3.61 -24.83
C ASP A 215 -0.37 -4.79 -24.29
N PRO A 216 0.59 -5.32 -25.09
CA PRO A 216 1.35 -6.50 -24.69
C PRO A 216 2.16 -6.35 -23.40
N ARG A 217 2.61 -5.14 -23.02
CA ARG A 217 3.36 -4.94 -21.77
C ARG A 217 2.44 -5.01 -20.56
N THR A 218 1.27 -4.37 -20.62
CA THR A 218 0.27 -4.53 -19.57
C THR A 218 -0.25 -5.96 -19.49
N GLN A 219 -0.43 -6.67 -20.61
CA GLN A 219 -0.74 -8.10 -20.61
C GLN A 219 0.34 -8.91 -19.87
N THR A 220 1.62 -8.68 -20.20
CA THR A 220 2.75 -9.33 -19.53
C THR A 220 2.76 -9.05 -18.03
N TRP A 221 2.40 -7.84 -17.61
CA TRP A 221 2.33 -7.49 -16.18
C TRP A 221 1.17 -8.22 -15.51
N LEU A 222 -0.01 -8.26 -16.15
CA LEU A 222 -1.21 -8.93 -15.65
C LEU A 222 -1.02 -10.44 -15.48
N GLU A 223 -0.23 -11.08 -16.35
CA GLU A 223 0.12 -12.50 -16.22
C GLU A 223 0.85 -12.83 -14.90
N GLU A 224 1.52 -11.84 -14.31
CA GLU A 224 2.33 -12.01 -13.10
C GLU A 224 1.82 -11.23 -11.89
N ALA A 225 0.76 -10.44 -12.09
CA ALA A 225 0.17 -9.60 -11.07
C ALA A 225 -0.31 -10.46 -9.90
N ASP A 226 0.08 -10.06 -8.69
CA ASP A 226 -0.42 -10.68 -7.48
C ASP A 226 -1.83 -10.17 -7.15
N GLU A 227 -2.40 -10.64 -6.04
CA GLU A 227 -3.75 -10.24 -5.64
C GLU A 227 -3.87 -8.73 -5.42
N PHE A 228 -2.77 -8.06 -5.08
CA PHE A 228 -2.72 -6.61 -4.92
C PHE A 228 -2.67 -5.88 -6.27
N GLY A 229 -1.87 -6.38 -7.22
CA GLY A 229 -1.86 -5.89 -8.60
C GLY A 229 -3.23 -6.01 -9.27
N LEU A 230 -3.91 -7.14 -9.12
CA LEU A 230 -5.26 -7.34 -9.68
C LEU A 230 -6.29 -6.38 -9.09
N LEU A 231 -6.16 -6.01 -7.80
CA LEU A 231 -7.02 -5.00 -7.19
C LEU A 231 -6.83 -3.62 -7.82
N LEU A 232 -5.60 -3.23 -8.17
CA LEU A 232 -5.33 -1.97 -8.88
C LEU A 232 -5.95 -1.95 -10.28
N MET A 233 -5.95 -3.08 -10.98
CA MET A 233 -6.59 -3.18 -12.29
C MET A 233 -8.11 -2.91 -12.22
N SER A 234 -8.77 -3.27 -11.11
CA SER A 234 -10.19 -3.00 -10.92
C SER A 234 -10.52 -1.51 -10.80
N GLU A 235 -9.62 -0.72 -10.21
CA GLU A 235 -9.76 0.73 -10.09
C GLU A 235 -9.72 1.41 -11.47
N VAL A 236 -8.75 1.03 -12.31
CA VAL A 236 -8.56 1.59 -13.65
C VAL A 236 -9.79 1.36 -14.52
N ASN A 237 -10.38 0.16 -14.48
CA ASN A 237 -11.60 -0.15 -15.23
C ASN A 237 -12.86 0.58 -14.74
N SER A 238 -12.84 1.18 -13.55
CA SER A 238 -13.99 1.89 -12.97
C SER A 238 -14.07 3.38 -13.34
N ILE A 239 -13.00 3.91 -13.94
CA ILE A 239 -12.85 5.33 -14.30
C ILE A 239 -13.49 5.62 -15.68
N HIS A 240 -13.87 4.57 -16.42
CA HIS A 240 -14.52 4.62 -17.74
C HIS A 240 -15.97 4.15 -17.68
#